data_AF-A0A0B1SMY0-F1
#
_entry.id   AF-A0A0B1SMY0-F1
#
_cell.length_a   1.000
_cell.length_b   1.000
_cell.length_c   1.000
_cell.angle_alpha   90.00
_cell.angle_beta   90.00
_cell.angle_gamma   90.00
#
_symmetry.space_group_name_H-M   'P 1'
#
loop_
_entity.id
_entity.type
_entity.pdbx_description
1 polymer ?
#
loop_
_entity_poly.entity_id
_entity_poly.type
_entity_poly.pdbx_seq_one_letter_code
_entity_poly.pdbx_strand_id
1 'polypeptide(L)'
;MVPPEDDAPRSFFRGHMPGVKKLLERGAQIGLLLADPPTTTLQRIKAITTGTLPTFIDAGDNFAPSAIINEDNIFYQAHEKHLNVTFMGDNTWTSLYPDMFTQTYPYDSFDINDLNTVDAAVKELLRDEMTSHSPADLIVAHVLGVDHCGHKYGPNHIQMSVQLRKVDEIILETANELENDDLLVVLGDHGMTSTGDHGGDSDDETHAGLLVYSPGHVLPPLPVGLRQIDLVPTLSLLLGLPIPFSNLGIVVESLFPSHLAEQAVALNYEQVRRFASTYASANPSFEISEIIAHDTTSSAEQLSTSVDRKAAAHAVLSPIQAIMSTFNTWDIGILLVSLLLLRSEPIFHRCREEEVNCQQYLPLELVTSLSSDAIFWRFVLATAVMYALNYVVGRILPDNLPGSVRIARSLSWPTHAFITLCHLVQLAPQTEVLQKRTQMLGIALALGVYGISVVAILMCICAKE
;
A
#
# COMPACT_ATOMS: atom_id res chain seq x y z
N MET A 1 0.91 23.18 4.66
CA MET A 1 0.06 24.27 4.11
C MET A 1 0.23 25.54 4.94
N VAL A 2 -0.52 26.61 4.63
CA VAL A 2 -0.46 27.92 5.31
C VAL A 2 -0.48 27.71 6.84
N PRO A 3 0.38 28.41 7.61
CA PRO A 3 0.38 28.28 9.05
C PRO A 3 -1.00 28.60 9.63
N PRO A 4 -1.51 27.80 10.59
CA PRO A 4 -2.81 28.05 11.22
C PRO A 4 -2.86 29.34 12.04
N GLU A 5 -1.71 29.95 12.34
CA GLU A 5 -1.57 31.22 13.05
C GLU A 5 -0.76 32.20 12.20
N ASP A 6 -1.25 33.43 12.01
CA ASP A 6 -0.59 34.49 11.22
C ASP A 6 0.84 34.83 11.75
N ASP A 7 1.14 34.48 13.00
CA ASP A 7 2.41 34.74 13.70
C ASP A 7 3.27 33.48 13.95
N ALA A 8 2.91 32.32 13.39
CA ALA A 8 3.68 31.09 13.63
C ALA A 8 5.13 31.23 13.10
N PRO A 9 6.14 30.65 13.77
CA PRO A 9 7.52 30.72 13.32
C PRO A 9 7.66 30.22 11.88
N ARG A 10 8.22 31.06 10.99
CA ARG A 10 8.56 30.63 9.63
C ARG A 10 9.66 29.58 9.70
N SER A 11 9.40 28.41 9.11
CA SER A 11 10.38 27.36 8.84
C SER A 11 10.45 27.13 7.34
N PHE A 12 11.42 26.36 6.85
CA PHE A 12 11.49 26.10 5.42
C PHE A 12 10.36 25.20 4.88
N PHE A 13 9.57 24.60 5.77
CA PHE A 13 8.41 23.78 5.46
C PHE A 13 7.06 24.43 5.82
N ARG A 14 7.06 25.68 6.33
CA ARG A 14 5.83 26.43 6.70
C ARG A 14 5.83 27.84 6.12
N GLY A 15 4.67 28.31 5.66
CA GLY A 15 4.51 29.69 5.17
C GLY A 15 5.08 29.95 3.77
N HIS A 16 5.30 28.90 2.98
CA HIS A 16 5.83 28.98 1.61
C HIS A 16 4.78 28.72 0.51
N MET A 17 3.49 28.80 0.84
CA MET A 17 2.37 28.55 -0.08
C MET A 17 1.40 29.75 -0.15
N PRO A 18 1.83 30.90 -0.71
CA PRO A 18 0.99 32.10 -0.81
C PRO A 18 -0.22 31.95 -1.75
N GLY A 19 -0.17 31.08 -2.76
CA GLY A 19 -1.30 30.76 -3.62
C GLY A 19 -2.41 30.05 -2.87
N VAL A 20 -2.06 29.08 -2.02
CA VAL A 20 -3.01 28.46 -1.07
C VAL A 20 -3.67 29.51 -0.19
N LYS A 21 -2.91 30.50 0.32
CA LYS A 21 -3.51 31.60 1.10
C LYS A 21 -4.58 32.36 0.32
N LYS A 22 -4.35 32.66 -0.97
CA LYS A 22 -5.35 33.29 -1.84
C LYS A 22 -6.58 32.39 -2.06
N LEU A 23 -6.39 31.08 -2.14
CA LEU A 23 -7.51 30.14 -2.28
C LEU A 23 -8.37 30.09 -1.01
N LEU A 24 -7.77 30.18 0.17
CA LEU A 24 -8.52 30.30 1.43
C LEU A 24 -9.43 31.55 1.42
N GLU A 25 -8.93 32.67 0.92
CA GLU A 25 -9.73 33.90 0.74
C GLU A 25 -10.87 33.73 -0.29
N ARG A 26 -10.75 32.76 -1.21
CA ARG A 26 -11.78 32.35 -2.18
C ARG A 26 -12.72 31.26 -1.66
N GLY A 27 -12.59 30.84 -0.40
CA GLY A 27 -13.46 29.84 0.22
C GLY A 27 -12.92 28.41 0.23
N ALA A 28 -11.66 28.18 -0.18
CA ALA A 28 -11.01 26.89 0.02
C ALA A 28 -10.93 26.54 1.51
N GLN A 29 -11.05 25.26 1.81
CA GLN A 29 -10.91 24.73 3.17
C GLN A 29 -9.61 23.96 3.29
N ILE A 30 -8.94 24.08 4.43
CA ILE A 30 -7.78 23.26 4.77
C ILE A 30 -8.08 22.44 6.02
N GLY A 31 -7.54 21.23 6.06
CA GLY A 31 -7.76 20.29 7.14
C GLY A 31 -6.52 19.44 7.42
N LEU A 32 -6.55 18.80 8.58
CA LEU A 32 -5.62 17.75 8.95
C LEU A 32 -6.15 16.43 8.42
N LEU A 33 -5.32 15.74 7.63
CA LEU A 33 -5.61 14.42 7.05
C LEU A 33 -4.80 13.36 7.78
N LEU A 34 -5.48 12.45 8.46
CA LEU A 34 -4.86 11.38 9.24
C LEU A 34 -4.64 10.15 8.36
N ALA A 35 -3.38 9.78 8.21
CA ALA A 35 -2.93 8.55 7.57
C ALA A 35 -2.70 7.47 8.63
N ASP A 36 -3.40 6.34 8.53
CA ASP A 36 -3.14 5.19 9.39
C ASP A 36 -1.75 4.59 9.08
N PRO A 37 -0.95 4.13 10.06
CA PRO A 37 0.30 3.45 9.78
C PRO A 37 0.09 2.08 9.09
N PRO A 38 1.06 1.58 8.30
CA PRO A 38 2.34 2.23 7.96
C PRO A 38 2.17 3.37 6.94
N THR A 39 2.91 4.45 7.17
CA THR A 39 2.87 5.71 6.41
C THR A 39 3.82 5.69 5.20
N THR A 40 3.83 4.58 4.46
CA THR A 40 4.60 4.41 3.22
C THR A 40 3.72 4.70 2.01
N THR A 41 4.24 5.41 1.00
CA THR A 41 3.51 5.86 -0.20
C THR A 41 2.56 4.82 -0.80
N LEU A 42 3.04 3.61 -1.07
CA LEU A 42 2.21 2.55 -1.67
C LEU A 42 0.97 2.21 -0.83
N GLN A 43 1.15 2.06 0.48
CA GLN A 43 0.05 1.76 1.41
C GLN A 43 -0.94 2.91 1.51
N ARG A 44 -0.43 4.14 1.41
CA ARG A 44 -1.26 5.34 1.44
C ARG A 44 -2.08 5.48 0.16
N ILE A 45 -1.47 5.25 -1.00
CA ILE A 45 -2.15 5.21 -2.31
C ILE A 45 -3.26 4.14 -2.30
N LYS A 46 -2.97 2.95 -1.76
CA LYS A 46 -4.00 1.92 -1.57
C LYS A 46 -5.15 2.44 -0.71
N ALA A 47 -4.85 2.98 0.47
CA ALA A 47 -5.87 3.47 1.39
C ALA A 47 -6.76 4.59 0.79
N ILE A 48 -6.18 5.55 0.07
CA ILE A 48 -6.91 6.69 -0.53
C ILE A 48 -7.69 6.34 -1.80
N THR A 49 -7.64 5.08 -2.26
CA THR A 49 -8.36 4.62 -3.47
C THR A 49 -9.35 3.49 -3.18
N THR A 50 -9.10 2.68 -2.15
CA THR A 50 -9.96 1.56 -1.74
C THR A 50 -10.81 1.90 -0.52
N GLY A 51 -10.32 2.81 0.34
CA GLY A 51 -10.95 3.12 1.62
C GLY A 51 -10.75 2.04 2.68
N THR A 52 -9.78 1.14 2.46
CA THR A 52 -9.45 0.05 3.39
C THR A 52 -8.33 0.46 4.35
N LEU A 53 -8.32 -0.14 5.53
CA LEU A 53 -7.16 -0.06 6.42
C LEU A 53 -6.03 -0.95 5.87
N PRO A 54 -4.76 -0.56 6.02
CA PRO A 54 -3.63 -1.41 5.66
C PRO A 54 -3.55 -2.59 6.61
N THR A 55 -3.36 -3.79 6.06
CA THR A 55 -3.06 -4.97 6.87
C THR A 55 -1.55 -5.17 6.98
N PHE A 56 -1.09 -5.90 7.99
CA PHE A 56 0.34 -6.27 8.10
C PHE A 56 0.82 -7.08 6.88
N ILE A 57 -0.08 -7.80 6.21
CA ILE A 57 0.21 -8.53 4.97
C ILE A 57 0.51 -7.56 3.82
N ASP A 58 -0.20 -6.44 3.76
CA ASP A 58 0.00 -5.41 2.75
C ASP A 58 1.35 -4.70 2.90
N ALA A 59 1.85 -4.52 4.13
CA ALA A 59 3.17 -3.90 4.37
C ALA A 59 4.33 -4.69 3.75
N GLY A 60 4.16 -6.01 3.56
CA GLY A 60 5.12 -6.85 2.84
C GLY A 60 5.11 -6.64 1.33
N ASP A 61 3.99 -6.19 0.76
CA ASP A 61 3.84 -5.94 -0.68
C ASP A 61 4.54 -4.65 -1.12
N ASN A 62 4.92 -3.77 -0.16
CA ASN A 62 5.83 -2.64 -0.39
C ASN A 62 7.19 -3.04 -1.00
N PHE A 63 7.57 -4.32 -0.86
CA PHE A 63 8.83 -4.88 -1.34
C PHE A 63 8.63 -5.86 -2.52
N ALA A 64 7.39 -6.03 -3.01
CA ALA A 64 7.07 -6.97 -4.07
C ALA A 64 7.25 -6.33 -5.48
N PRO A 65 7.78 -7.07 -6.48
CA PRO A 65 7.96 -6.56 -7.84
C PRO A 65 6.66 -6.22 -8.59
N SER A 66 5.50 -6.67 -8.12
CA SER A 66 4.19 -6.38 -8.70
C SER A 66 3.13 -6.21 -7.62
N ALA A 67 3.04 -5.02 -7.04
CA ALA A 67 2.06 -4.69 -6.00
C ALA A 67 0.67 -4.32 -6.57
N ILE A 68 0.22 -5.01 -7.63
CA ILE A 68 -1.06 -4.70 -8.27
C ILE A 68 -2.20 -4.81 -7.25
N ILE A 69 -3.04 -3.79 -7.20
CA ILE A 69 -4.23 -3.71 -6.35
C ILE A 69 -5.40 -4.31 -7.14
N ASN A 70 -5.85 -5.47 -6.69
CA ASN A 70 -6.96 -6.21 -7.30
C ASN A 70 -8.28 -5.97 -6.54
N GLU A 71 -8.22 -5.31 -5.39
CA GLU A 71 -9.38 -4.93 -4.62
C GLU A 71 -10.22 -3.89 -5.36
N ASP A 72 -11.52 -3.92 -5.10
CA ASP A 72 -12.43 -2.88 -5.56
C ASP A 72 -11.94 -1.50 -5.08
N ASN A 73 -11.93 -0.54 -6.00
CA ASN A 73 -11.32 0.77 -5.81
C ASN A 73 -11.98 1.80 -6.71
N ILE A 74 -11.73 3.08 -6.43
CA ILE A 74 -12.36 4.18 -7.16
C ILE A 74 -12.06 4.17 -8.67
N PHE A 75 -10.86 3.75 -9.09
CA PHE A 75 -10.50 3.69 -10.51
C PHE A 75 -11.19 2.54 -11.23
N TYR A 76 -11.32 1.38 -10.57
CA TYR A 76 -12.12 0.28 -11.09
C TYR A 76 -13.59 0.71 -11.29
N GLN A 77 -14.18 1.37 -10.30
CA GLN A 77 -15.55 1.89 -10.39
C GLN A 77 -15.71 2.95 -11.50
N ALA A 78 -14.73 3.84 -11.66
CA ALA A 78 -14.69 4.83 -12.74
C ALA A 78 -14.60 4.16 -14.13
N HIS A 79 -13.72 3.18 -14.27
CA HIS A 79 -13.54 2.40 -15.49
C HIS A 79 -14.82 1.66 -15.89
N GLU A 80 -15.48 0.98 -14.94
CA GLU A 80 -16.76 0.29 -15.17
C GLU A 80 -17.90 1.25 -15.55
N LYS A 81 -17.80 2.52 -15.17
CA LYS A 81 -18.72 3.59 -15.57
C LYS A 81 -18.29 4.34 -16.84
N HIS A 82 -17.21 3.90 -17.48
CA HIS A 82 -16.64 4.52 -18.67
C HIS A 82 -16.31 6.00 -18.47
N LEU A 83 -15.93 6.40 -17.25
CA LEU A 83 -15.37 7.72 -17.02
C LEU A 83 -13.96 7.79 -17.64
N ASN A 84 -13.65 8.94 -18.21
CA ASN A 84 -12.30 9.24 -18.65
C ASN A 84 -11.46 9.57 -17.41
N VAL A 85 -10.40 8.79 -17.18
CA VAL A 85 -9.48 9.02 -16.08
C VAL A 85 -8.08 9.29 -16.63
N THR A 86 -7.56 10.48 -16.37
CA THR A 86 -6.20 10.88 -16.77
C THR A 86 -5.27 10.82 -15.56
N PHE A 87 -4.19 10.05 -15.67
CA PHE A 87 -3.12 9.99 -14.65
C PHE A 87 -1.83 10.63 -15.16
N MET A 88 -1.20 11.46 -14.34
CA MET A 88 0.13 12.02 -14.56
C MET A 88 0.92 12.03 -13.25
N GLY A 89 2.15 11.52 -13.30
CA GLY A 89 2.96 11.38 -12.10
C GLY A 89 3.88 10.18 -12.21
N ASP A 90 4.22 9.59 -11.07
CA ASP A 90 5.19 8.50 -11.06
C ASP A 90 4.60 7.12 -11.37
N ASN A 91 5.47 6.21 -11.81
CA ASN A 91 5.12 4.88 -12.30
C ASN A 91 4.57 3.92 -11.23
N THR A 92 4.61 4.29 -9.94
CA THR A 92 3.99 3.51 -8.85
C THR A 92 2.50 3.33 -9.13
N TRP A 93 1.78 4.40 -9.46
CA TRP A 93 0.33 4.34 -9.72
C TRP A 93 -0.03 3.41 -10.87
N THR A 94 0.68 3.50 -11.99
CA THR A 94 0.47 2.62 -13.15
C THR A 94 0.86 1.16 -12.87
N SER A 95 1.76 0.93 -11.90
CA SER A 95 2.11 -0.41 -11.45
C SER A 95 1.05 -1.00 -10.51
N LEU A 96 0.42 -0.15 -9.69
CA LEU A 96 -0.65 -0.52 -8.77
C LEU A 96 -1.98 -0.75 -9.48
N TYR A 97 -2.31 0.07 -10.48
CA TYR A 97 -3.58 0.05 -11.22
C TYR A 97 -3.35 -0.09 -12.74
N PRO A 98 -2.83 -1.25 -13.19
CA PRO A 98 -2.64 -1.49 -14.61
C PRO A 98 -3.97 -1.41 -15.35
N ASP A 99 -3.97 -0.77 -16.52
CA ASP A 99 -5.10 -0.67 -17.44
C ASP A 99 -6.37 0.00 -16.88
N MET A 100 -6.31 0.70 -15.74
CA MET A 100 -7.46 1.40 -15.14
C MET A 100 -7.63 2.85 -15.64
N PHE A 101 -6.57 3.45 -16.16
CA PHE A 101 -6.56 4.84 -16.61
C PHE A 101 -6.76 4.93 -18.12
N THR A 102 -7.55 5.89 -18.58
CA THR A 102 -7.76 6.18 -20.00
C THR A 102 -6.52 6.76 -20.65
N GLN A 103 -5.81 7.64 -19.93
CA GLN A 103 -4.54 8.23 -20.33
C GLN A 103 -3.55 8.18 -19.17
N THR A 104 -2.29 7.89 -19.47
CA THR A 104 -1.22 7.83 -18.46
C THR A 104 0.04 8.52 -18.93
N TYR A 105 0.67 9.25 -18.03
CA TYR A 105 1.98 9.88 -18.22
C TYR A 105 2.91 9.49 -17.06
N PRO A 106 3.44 8.25 -17.04
CA PRO A 106 4.27 7.76 -15.94
C PRO A 106 5.72 8.25 -16.03
N TYR A 107 6.30 8.60 -14.89
CA TYR A 107 7.70 8.97 -14.71
C TYR A 107 8.37 8.07 -13.66
N ASP A 108 9.71 7.97 -13.71
CA ASP A 108 10.45 7.15 -12.74
C ASP A 108 10.43 7.77 -11.33
N SER A 109 10.12 6.97 -10.31
CA SER A 109 10.01 7.38 -8.91
C SER A 109 11.29 7.19 -8.08
N PHE A 110 12.22 6.34 -8.52
CA PHE A 110 13.29 5.84 -7.63
C PHE A 110 14.48 6.80 -7.42
N ASP A 111 14.67 7.82 -8.27
CA ASP A 111 15.79 8.74 -8.10
C ASP A 111 15.43 9.90 -7.16
N ILE A 112 15.71 9.71 -5.87
CA ILE A 112 15.56 10.74 -4.83
C ILE A 112 16.40 12.02 -5.09
N ASN A 113 17.34 11.98 -6.04
CA ASN A 113 18.10 13.18 -6.43
C ASN A 113 17.34 14.09 -7.38
N ASP A 114 16.33 13.54 -8.07
CA ASP A 114 15.45 14.29 -8.91
C ASP A 114 14.37 14.97 -8.07
N LEU A 115 14.43 16.30 -8.02
CA LEU A 115 13.46 17.13 -7.31
C LEU A 115 12.62 17.98 -8.26
N ASN A 116 12.65 17.73 -9.57
CA ASN A 116 12.12 18.67 -10.55
C ASN A 116 11.40 18.02 -11.73
N THR A 117 11.88 16.90 -12.28
CA THR A 117 11.41 16.42 -13.58
C THR A 117 9.94 16.04 -13.53
N VAL A 118 9.53 15.26 -12.52
CA VAL A 118 8.14 14.81 -12.36
C VAL A 118 7.21 16.00 -12.12
N ASP A 119 7.52 16.84 -11.13
CA ASP A 119 6.70 18.02 -10.79
C ASP A 119 6.56 19.00 -11.97
N ALA A 120 7.62 19.23 -12.75
CA ALA A 120 7.58 20.10 -13.91
C ALA A 120 6.75 19.49 -15.06
N ALA A 121 6.87 18.18 -15.28
CA ALA A 121 6.05 17.49 -16.26
C ALA A 121 4.57 17.51 -15.88
N VAL A 122 4.25 17.18 -14.62
CA VAL A 122 2.88 17.22 -14.09
C VAL A 122 2.28 18.62 -14.24
N LYS A 123 3.04 19.67 -13.96
CA LYS A 123 2.56 21.06 -14.15
C LYS A 123 2.10 21.33 -15.58
N GLU A 124 2.93 20.98 -16.57
CA GLU A 124 2.62 21.25 -17.98
C GLU A 124 1.49 20.35 -18.49
N LEU A 125 1.52 19.05 -18.17
CA LEU A 125 0.46 18.10 -18.54
C LEU A 125 -0.89 18.48 -17.92
N LEU A 126 -0.90 18.91 -16.67
CA LEU A 126 -2.13 19.32 -15.99
C LEU A 126 -2.69 20.59 -16.63
N ARG A 127 -1.85 21.55 -17.02
CA ARG A 127 -2.30 22.73 -17.76
C ARG A 127 -2.92 22.35 -19.11
N ASP A 128 -2.29 21.45 -19.86
CA ASP A 128 -2.80 20.99 -21.14
C ASP A 128 -4.14 20.24 -20.99
N GLU A 129 -4.27 19.40 -19.96
CA GLU A 129 -5.50 18.64 -19.65
C GLU A 129 -6.66 19.59 -19.28
N MET A 130 -6.41 20.54 -18.37
CA MET A 130 -7.41 21.50 -17.88
C MET A 130 -7.90 22.45 -18.98
N THR A 131 -7.04 22.78 -19.96
CA THR A 131 -7.40 23.69 -21.07
C THR A 131 -7.88 22.95 -22.32
N SER A 132 -7.99 21.62 -22.25
CA SER A 132 -8.49 20.81 -23.35
C SER A 132 -9.98 21.06 -23.60
N HIS A 133 -10.46 20.72 -24.80
CA HIS A 133 -11.89 20.90 -25.15
C HIS A 133 -12.80 19.87 -24.47
N SER A 134 -12.21 18.82 -23.87
CA SER A 134 -12.91 17.74 -23.20
C SER A 134 -12.00 17.16 -22.11
N PRO A 135 -11.81 17.88 -20.98
CA PRO A 135 -11.03 17.39 -19.86
C PRO A 135 -11.57 16.06 -19.34
N ALA A 136 -10.71 15.23 -18.75
CA ALA A 136 -11.13 13.98 -18.12
C ALA A 136 -12.09 14.22 -16.94
N ASP A 137 -12.99 13.25 -16.70
CA ASP A 137 -13.94 13.27 -15.59
C ASP A 137 -13.23 13.16 -14.22
N LEU A 138 -12.06 12.50 -14.20
CA LEU A 138 -11.19 12.41 -13.03
C LEU A 138 -9.73 12.56 -13.45
N ILE A 139 -9.04 13.53 -12.85
CA ILE A 139 -7.61 13.78 -13.08
C ILE A 139 -6.84 13.47 -11.81
N VAL A 140 -5.81 12.62 -11.91
CA VAL A 140 -4.88 12.31 -10.83
C VAL A 140 -3.50 12.82 -11.19
N ALA A 141 -3.05 13.84 -10.46
CA ALA A 141 -1.75 14.47 -10.64
C ALA A 141 -0.89 14.24 -9.39
N HIS A 142 0.18 13.44 -9.52
CA HIS A 142 1.05 13.09 -8.41
C HIS A 142 2.45 13.70 -8.57
N VAL A 143 2.87 14.48 -7.56
CA VAL A 143 4.16 15.19 -7.51
C VAL A 143 5.06 14.59 -6.43
N LEU A 144 6.37 14.57 -6.67
CA LEU A 144 7.35 13.89 -5.80
C LEU A 144 8.36 14.83 -5.14
N GLY A 145 8.53 16.06 -5.66
CA GLY A 145 9.64 16.93 -5.26
C GLY A 145 9.69 17.26 -3.76
N VAL A 146 8.54 17.30 -3.08
CA VAL A 146 8.46 17.52 -1.63
C VAL A 146 8.98 16.31 -0.85
N ASP A 147 8.54 15.10 -1.19
CA ASP A 147 8.98 13.87 -0.52
C ASP A 147 10.48 13.63 -0.73
N HIS A 148 10.94 13.68 -1.99
CA HIS A 148 12.36 13.52 -2.32
C HIS A 148 13.24 14.57 -1.65
N CYS A 149 12.76 15.82 -1.52
CA CYS A 149 13.49 16.87 -0.80
C CYS A 149 13.58 16.56 0.70
N GLY A 150 12.52 15.98 1.28
CA GLY A 150 12.50 15.48 2.65
C GLY A 150 13.59 14.43 2.87
N HIS A 151 13.61 13.36 2.09
CA HIS A 151 14.63 12.31 2.17
C HIS A 151 16.05 12.83 1.99
N LYS A 152 16.25 13.69 0.98
CA LYS A 152 17.60 14.13 0.58
C LYS A 152 18.21 15.15 1.53
N TYR A 153 17.42 16.09 2.04
CA TYR A 153 17.92 17.24 2.80
C TYR A 153 17.30 17.40 4.20
N GLY A 154 16.25 16.66 4.51
CA GLY A 154 15.38 16.90 5.65
C GLY A 154 14.32 17.99 5.36
N PRO A 155 13.18 17.97 6.07
CA PRO A 155 12.07 18.90 5.82
C PRO A 155 12.43 20.36 6.14
N ASN A 156 13.36 20.63 7.06
CA ASN A 156 13.76 21.98 7.43
C ASN A 156 15.01 22.48 6.69
N HIS A 157 15.08 22.24 5.39
CA HIS A 157 16.14 22.74 4.51
C HIS A 157 15.61 23.77 3.52
N ILE A 158 16.43 24.75 3.12
CA ILE A 158 16.01 25.83 2.20
C ILE A 158 15.40 25.33 0.88
N GLN A 159 15.84 24.17 0.39
CA GLN A 159 15.29 23.55 -0.81
C GLN A 159 13.81 23.16 -0.65
N MET A 160 13.35 22.83 0.56
CA MET A 160 11.93 22.55 0.82
C MET A 160 11.06 23.76 0.48
N SER A 161 11.52 24.98 0.81
CA SER A 161 10.81 26.22 0.47
C SER A 161 10.72 26.47 -1.05
N VAL A 162 11.63 25.89 -1.84
CA VAL A 162 11.59 25.95 -3.29
C VAL A 162 10.55 24.97 -3.82
N GLN A 163 10.53 23.74 -3.31
CA GLN A 163 9.56 22.71 -3.74
C GLN A 163 8.13 23.08 -3.37
N LEU A 164 7.91 23.57 -2.13
CA LEU A 164 6.59 24.03 -1.71
C LEU A 164 6.05 25.17 -2.58
N ARG A 165 6.91 26.05 -3.10
CA ARG A 165 6.49 27.13 -4.01
C ARG A 165 6.08 26.62 -5.39
N LYS A 166 6.69 25.54 -5.89
CA LYS A 166 6.26 24.92 -7.14
C LYS A 166 4.91 24.24 -6.99
N VAL A 167 4.74 23.48 -5.90
CA VAL A 167 3.47 22.83 -5.59
C VAL A 167 2.37 23.88 -5.40
N ASP A 168 2.65 24.98 -4.69
CA ASP A 168 1.73 26.12 -4.54
C ASP A 168 1.32 26.76 -5.87
N GLU A 169 2.26 26.88 -6.81
CA GLU A 169 1.99 27.38 -8.15
C GLU A 169 1.11 26.42 -8.95
N ILE A 170 1.39 25.11 -8.92
CA ILE A 170 0.53 24.09 -9.54
C ILE A 170 -0.89 24.17 -8.99
N ILE A 171 -1.05 24.18 -7.66
CA ILE A 171 -2.36 24.26 -6.99
C ILE A 171 -3.13 25.50 -7.43
N LEU A 172 -2.48 26.68 -7.43
CA LEU A 172 -3.15 27.93 -7.78
C LEU A 172 -3.50 28.01 -9.28
N GLU A 173 -2.61 27.56 -10.17
CA GLU A 173 -2.88 27.51 -11.61
C GLU A 173 -4.06 26.58 -11.89
N THR A 174 -4.06 25.35 -11.37
CA THR A 174 -5.19 24.41 -11.51
C THR A 174 -6.49 25.01 -10.98
N ALA A 175 -6.47 25.61 -9.78
CA ALA A 175 -7.65 26.21 -9.17
C ALA A 175 -8.24 27.42 -9.94
N ASN A 176 -7.47 28.04 -10.85
CA ASN A 176 -7.96 29.13 -11.70
C ASN A 176 -8.67 28.63 -12.95
N GLU A 177 -8.38 27.40 -13.38
CA GLU A 177 -8.96 26.80 -14.59
C GLU A 177 -10.21 25.94 -14.29
N LEU A 178 -10.52 25.70 -13.02
CA LEU A 178 -11.72 24.94 -12.61
C LEU A 178 -13.02 25.62 -13.03
N GLU A 179 -13.98 24.82 -13.48
CA GLU A 179 -15.37 25.20 -13.68
C GLU A 179 -16.17 25.17 -12.36
N ASN A 180 -17.43 25.62 -12.38
CA ASN A 180 -18.22 25.78 -11.16
C ASN A 180 -18.59 24.45 -10.48
N ASP A 181 -18.71 23.39 -11.26
CA ASP A 181 -19.04 22.03 -10.83
C ASP A 181 -17.80 21.17 -10.55
N ASP A 182 -16.59 21.70 -10.78
CA ASP A 182 -15.35 21.01 -10.45
C ASP A 182 -15.01 21.05 -8.96
N LEU A 183 -14.25 20.04 -8.54
CA LEU A 183 -13.70 19.92 -7.20
C LEU A 183 -12.19 19.66 -7.27
N LEU A 184 -11.41 20.55 -6.65
CA LEU A 184 -9.99 20.34 -6.42
C LEU A 184 -9.77 19.80 -5.00
N VAL A 185 -9.12 18.63 -4.93
CA VAL A 185 -8.65 18.02 -3.69
C VAL A 185 -7.14 17.89 -3.75
N VAL A 186 -6.43 18.51 -2.81
CA VAL A 186 -4.97 18.42 -2.69
C VAL A 186 -4.66 17.79 -1.35
N LEU A 187 -3.96 16.66 -1.36
CA LEU A 187 -3.65 15.91 -0.15
C LEU A 187 -2.21 15.43 -0.12
N GLY A 188 -1.68 15.26 1.09
CA GLY A 188 -0.50 14.42 1.32
C GLY A 188 -0.91 12.99 1.60
N ASP A 189 -0.14 12.04 1.09
CA ASP A 189 -0.27 10.62 1.38
C ASP A 189 0.30 10.29 2.77
N HIS A 190 1.33 10.99 3.23
CA HIS A 190 1.82 10.96 4.60
C HIS A 190 2.48 12.28 5.01
N GLY A 191 2.87 12.36 6.28
CA GLY A 191 3.79 13.36 6.80
C GLY A 191 5.25 12.90 6.71
N MET A 192 6.15 13.52 7.46
CA MET A 192 7.58 13.21 7.43
C MET A 192 8.23 13.58 8.77
N THR A 193 9.08 12.70 9.29
CA THR A 193 9.86 12.99 10.50
C THR A 193 10.83 14.17 10.28
N SER A 194 11.28 14.77 11.38
CA SER A 194 12.28 15.86 11.33
C SER A 194 13.61 15.50 10.64
N THR A 195 13.94 14.20 10.54
CA THR A 195 15.13 13.69 9.85
C THR A 195 14.89 13.38 8.37
N GLY A 196 13.67 13.51 7.88
CA GLY A 196 13.34 13.23 6.48
C GLY A 196 13.03 11.76 6.20
N ASP A 197 12.55 11.01 7.19
CA ASP A 197 12.09 9.62 7.05
C ASP A 197 10.57 9.49 7.34
N HIS A 198 9.94 8.41 6.87
CA HIS A 198 8.52 8.10 7.07
C HIS A 198 8.26 6.59 7.04
N GLY A 199 7.02 6.15 7.32
CA GLY A 199 6.62 4.74 7.36
C GLY A 199 6.16 4.26 8.74
N GLY A 200 6.44 5.04 9.79
CA GLY A 200 6.03 4.81 11.17
C GLY A 200 4.64 5.34 11.51
N ASP A 201 4.38 5.47 12.82
CA ASP A 201 3.10 5.84 13.43
C ASP A 201 3.16 7.15 14.22
N SER A 202 4.24 7.93 14.09
CA SER A 202 4.36 9.21 14.79
C SER A 202 3.39 10.26 14.23
N ASP A 203 3.07 11.27 15.03
CA ASP A 203 2.22 12.38 14.57
C ASP A 203 2.83 13.08 13.34
N ASP A 204 4.15 13.30 13.34
CA ASP A 204 4.87 13.90 12.20
C ASP A 204 4.69 13.11 10.90
N GLU A 205 4.49 11.79 10.97
CA GLU A 205 4.33 10.89 9.81
C GLU A 205 2.87 10.63 9.45
N THR A 206 1.98 10.60 10.43
CA THR A 206 0.54 10.29 10.24
C THR A 206 -0.26 11.54 9.89
N HIS A 207 0.25 12.74 10.18
CA HIS A 207 -0.45 13.99 9.94
C HIS A 207 -0.06 14.58 8.57
N ALA A 208 -0.92 14.38 7.58
CA ALA A 208 -0.82 15.00 6.26
C ALA A 208 -1.74 16.23 6.14
N GLY A 209 -1.50 17.05 5.11
CA GLY A 209 -2.38 18.19 4.81
C GLY A 209 -3.49 17.81 3.83
N LEU A 210 -4.66 18.43 3.98
CA LEU A 210 -5.76 18.40 3.00
C LEU A 210 -6.17 19.84 2.65
N LEU A 211 -6.39 20.11 1.37
CA LEU A 211 -7.04 21.30 0.85
C LEU A 211 -8.16 20.87 -0.08
N VAL A 212 -9.32 21.49 0.07
CA VAL A 212 -10.47 21.27 -0.80
C VAL A 212 -11.00 22.61 -1.28
N TYR A 213 -11.27 22.71 -2.58
CA TYR A 213 -11.77 23.93 -3.21
C TYR A 213 -12.70 23.60 -4.37
N SER A 214 -13.81 24.32 -4.48
CA SER A 214 -14.72 24.29 -5.63
C SER A 214 -15.18 25.71 -5.91
N PRO A 215 -15.06 26.23 -7.15
CA PRO A 215 -15.49 27.60 -7.47
C PRO A 215 -16.99 27.85 -7.28
N GLY A 216 -17.84 26.87 -7.58
CA GLY A 216 -19.30 27.01 -7.50
C GLY A 216 -19.89 26.71 -6.12
N HIS A 217 -19.09 26.22 -5.18
CA HIS A 217 -19.58 25.76 -3.87
C HIS A 217 -18.81 26.37 -2.71
N VAL A 218 -19.53 27.04 -1.82
CA VAL A 218 -18.97 27.48 -0.52
C VAL A 218 -18.94 26.27 0.40
N LEU A 219 -17.76 25.71 0.61
CA LEU A 219 -17.56 24.55 1.46
C LEU A 219 -17.56 24.96 2.95
N PRO A 220 -18.41 24.34 3.80
CA PRO A 220 -18.29 24.42 5.25
C PRO A 220 -16.90 23.98 5.75
N PRO A 221 -16.50 24.41 6.96
CA PRO A 221 -15.26 23.94 7.58
C PRO A 221 -15.17 22.41 7.62
N LEU A 222 -14.00 21.89 7.29
CA LEU A 222 -13.73 20.45 7.35
C LEU A 222 -13.74 19.95 8.80
N PRO A 223 -14.20 18.72 9.06
CA PRO A 223 -14.08 18.08 10.36
C PRO A 223 -12.62 17.99 10.82
N VAL A 224 -12.40 18.09 12.13
CA VAL A 224 -11.07 17.92 12.73
C VAL A 224 -10.70 16.44 12.70
N GLY A 225 -9.49 16.12 12.21
CA GLY A 225 -8.96 14.76 12.20
C GLY A 225 -9.63 13.84 11.17
N LEU A 226 -9.88 14.37 9.98
CA LEU A 226 -10.40 13.61 8.83
C LEU A 226 -9.43 12.49 8.45
N ARG A 227 -9.87 11.25 8.25
CA ARG A 227 -8.96 10.18 7.80
C ARG A 227 -8.86 10.13 6.28
N GLN A 228 -7.73 9.65 5.79
CA GLN A 228 -7.54 9.33 4.37
C GLN A 228 -8.64 8.46 3.77
N ILE A 229 -9.02 7.39 4.45
CA ILE A 229 -10.05 6.47 3.94
C ILE A 229 -11.44 7.12 3.83
N ASP A 230 -11.71 8.20 4.59
CA ASP A 230 -12.99 8.92 4.55
C ASP A 230 -13.19 9.70 3.23
N LEU A 231 -12.10 9.97 2.50
CA LEU A 231 -12.17 10.59 1.18
C LEU A 231 -12.75 9.63 0.13
N VAL A 232 -12.52 8.33 0.24
CA VAL A 232 -12.95 7.36 -0.78
C VAL A 232 -14.46 7.31 -0.98
N PRO A 233 -15.30 7.07 0.05
CA PRO A 233 -16.75 7.06 -0.17
C PRO A 233 -17.28 8.44 -0.55
N THR A 234 -16.60 9.51 -0.11
CA THR A 234 -16.95 10.88 -0.45
C THR A 234 -16.75 11.15 -1.94
N LEU A 235 -15.55 10.88 -2.45
CA LEU A 235 -15.20 11.10 -3.85
C LEU A 235 -15.97 10.16 -4.78
N SER A 236 -16.18 8.90 -4.39
CA SER A 236 -17.01 7.97 -5.17
C SER A 236 -18.40 8.55 -5.39
N LEU A 237 -19.08 9.01 -4.32
CA LEU A 237 -20.43 9.53 -4.46
C LEU A 237 -20.49 10.86 -5.21
N LEU A 238 -19.50 11.75 -5.03
CA LEU A 238 -19.43 13.02 -5.77
C LEU A 238 -19.23 12.79 -7.28
N LEU A 239 -18.50 11.75 -7.67
CA LEU A 239 -18.35 11.30 -9.06
C LEU A 239 -19.54 10.46 -9.58
N GLY A 240 -20.56 10.22 -8.76
CA GLY A 240 -21.68 9.34 -9.13
C GLY A 240 -21.32 7.85 -9.25
N LEU A 241 -20.22 7.44 -8.63
CA LEU A 241 -19.70 6.08 -8.60
C LEU A 241 -20.23 5.29 -7.40
N PRO A 242 -20.37 3.96 -7.51
CA PRO A 242 -20.52 3.10 -6.34
C PRO A 242 -19.32 3.25 -5.39
N ILE A 243 -19.58 3.23 -4.09
CA ILE A 243 -18.53 3.18 -3.07
C ILE A 243 -17.84 1.79 -3.17
N PRO A 244 -16.50 1.72 -3.21
CA PRO A 244 -15.76 0.47 -3.24
C PRO A 244 -16.24 -0.51 -2.16
N PHE A 245 -16.39 -1.78 -2.54
CA PHE A 245 -17.05 -2.78 -1.70
C PHE A 245 -16.44 -2.91 -0.31
N SER A 246 -15.12 -2.89 -0.20
CA SER A 246 -14.37 -3.06 1.05
C SER A 246 -14.08 -1.76 1.80
N ASN A 247 -14.60 -0.62 1.33
CA ASN A 247 -14.42 0.66 2.00
C ASN A 247 -14.93 0.62 3.46
N LEU A 248 -14.12 1.18 4.36
CA LEU A 248 -14.42 1.40 5.78
C LEU A 248 -14.46 2.89 6.14
N GLY A 249 -14.17 3.77 5.18
CA GLY A 249 -14.29 5.21 5.37
C GLY A 249 -15.74 5.66 5.56
N ILE A 250 -15.89 6.80 6.22
CA ILE A 250 -17.16 7.50 6.36
C ILE A 250 -17.20 8.73 5.44
N VAL A 251 -18.37 9.06 4.89
CA VAL A 251 -18.52 10.25 4.05
C VAL A 251 -18.22 11.54 4.83
N VAL A 252 -17.55 12.47 4.18
CA VAL A 252 -17.26 13.81 4.70
C VAL A 252 -18.44 14.70 4.35
N GLU A 253 -19.43 14.75 5.26
CA GLU A 253 -20.71 15.44 5.05
C GLU A 253 -20.56 16.90 4.60
N SER A 254 -19.51 17.60 5.06
CA SER A 254 -19.24 18.99 4.68
C SER A 254 -18.92 19.18 3.20
N LEU A 255 -18.60 18.12 2.46
CA LEU A 255 -18.37 18.20 1.01
C LEU A 255 -19.64 18.01 0.17
N PHE A 256 -20.77 17.66 0.81
CA PHE A 256 -22.04 17.51 0.13
C PHE A 256 -22.94 18.73 0.35
N PRO A 257 -23.75 19.12 -0.67
CA PRO A 257 -24.87 20.01 -0.44
C PRO A 257 -25.79 19.47 0.67
N SER A 258 -26.33 20.34 1.52
CA SER A 258 -27.10 19.92 2.72
C SER A 258 -28.29 19.01 2.40
N HIS A 259 -28.85 19.07 1.19
CA HIS A 259 -29.96 18.21 0.76
C HIS A 259 -29.52 16.82 0.28
N LEU A 260 -28.22 16.60 0.01
CA LEU A 260 -27.65 15.32 -0.41
C LEU A 260 -26.84 14.64 0.69
N ALA A 261 -26.41 15.37 1.73
CA ALA A 261 -25.60 14.82 2.81
C ALA A 261 -26.25 13.60 3.49
N GLU A 262 -27.55 13.68 3.81
CA GLU A 262 -28.29 12.56 4.42
C GLU A 262 -28.34 11.33 3.50
N GLN A 263 -28.53 11.55 2.19
CA GLN A 263 -28.52 10.48 1.20
C GLN A 263 -27.13 9.84 1.06
N ALA A 264 -26.07 10.66 1.06
CA ALA A 264 -24.69 10.17 1.00
C ALA A 264 -24.34 9.29 2.20
N VAL A 265 -24.73 9.73 3.41
CA VAL A 265 -24.58 8.95 4.64
C VAL A 265 -25.33 7.63 4.56
N ALA A 266 -26.58 7.63 4.08
CA ALA A 266 -27.37 6.41 3.95
C ALA A 266 -26.74 5.40 2.96
N LEU A 267 -26.23 5.89 1.82
CA LEU A 267 -25.54 5.04 0.83
C LEU A 267 -24.25 4.44 1.39
N ASN A 268 -23.48 5.22 2.13
CA ASN A 268 -22.25 4.75 2.76
C ASN A 268 -22.54 3.73 3.88
N TYR A 269 -23.56 3.97 4.71
CA TYR A 269 -24.02 3.01 5.70
C TYR A 269 -24.43 1.67 5.06
N GLU A 270 -25.22 1.69 4.00
CA GLU A 270 -25.63 0.46 3.32
C GLU A 270 -24.44 -0.28 2.68
N GLN A 271 -23.43 0.42 2.16
CA GLN A 271 -22.21 -0.21 1.66
C GLN A 271 -21.44 -0.91 2.80
N VAL A 272 -21.18 -0.23 3.92
CA VAL A 272 -20.45 -0.80 5.07
C VAL A 272 -21.22 -1.98 5.67
N ARG A 273 -22.54 -1.85 5.83
CA ARG A 273 -23.42 -2.92 6.32
C ARG A 273 -23.34 -4.16 5.44
N ARG A 274 -23.37 -3.97 4.11
CA ARG A 274 -23.23 -5.05 3.14
C ARG A 274 -21.86 -5.73 3.28
N PHE A 275 -20.78 -4.96 3.31
CA PHE A 275 -19.42 -5.47 3.50
C PHE A 275 -19.31 -6.34 4.77
N ALA A 276 -19.74 -5.81 5.91
CA ALA A 276 -19.70 -6.51 7.21
C ALA A 276 -20.49 -7.82 7.17
N SER A 277 -21.69 -7.80 6.58
CA SER A 277 -22.54 -9.00 6.48
C SER A 277 -21.92 -10.10 5.59
N THR A 278 -21.27 -9.72 4.49
CA THR A 278 -20.56 -10.65 3.60
C THR A 278 -19.32 -11.22 4.30
N TYR A 279 -18.54 -10.37 4.96
CA TYR A 279 -17.33 -10.78 5.66
C TYR A 279 -17.62 -11.77 6.79
N ALA A 280 -18.65 -11.50 7.61
CA ALA A 280 -19.07 -12.40 8.68
C ALA A 280 -19.62 -13.74 8.16
N SER A 281 -20.32 -13.72 7.02
CA SER A 281 -20.81 -14.96 6.39
C SER A 281 -19.66 -15.84 5.89
N ALA A 282 -18.55 -15.23 5.47
CA ALA A 282 -17.34 -15.93 5.05
C ALA A 282 -16.44 -16.37 6.23
N ASN A 283 -16.53 -15.70 7.38
CA ASN A 283 -15.69 -15.92 8.55
C ASN A 283 -16.53 -16.22 9.80
N PRO A 284 -16.86 -17.49 10.10
CA PRO A 284 -17.77 -17.85 11.20
C PRO A 284 -17.28 -17.47 12.61
N SER A 285 -15.99 -17.18 12.77
CA SER A 285 -15.39 -16.67 14.01
C SER A 285 -15.52 -15.16 14.19
N PHE A 286 -16.03 -14.45 13.17
CA PHE A 286 -16.19 -13.01 13.16
C PHE A 286 -17.60 -12.63 13.63
N GLU A 287 -17.72 -11.96 14.77
CA GLU A 287 -19.01 -11.50 15.27
C GLU A 287 -19.40 -10.15 14.63
N ILE A 288 -20.52 -10.13 13.89
CA ILE A 288 -21.06 -8.92 13.23
C ILE A 288 -21.27 -7.78 14.24
N SER A 289 -21.61 -8.10 15.50
CA SER A 289 -21.81 -7.12 16.58
C SER A 289 -20.58 -6.28 16.89
N GLU A 290 -19.38 -6.68 16.44
CA GLU A 290 -18.16 -5.87 16.59
C GLU A 290 -18.07 -4.73 15.56
N ILE A 291 -18.76 -4.84 14.41
CA ILE A 291 -18.85 -3.78 13.38
C ILE A 291 -20.24 -3.14 13.32
N ILE A 292 -21.30 -3.79 13.80
CA ILE A 292 -22.65 -3.20 13.76
C ILE A 292 -23.13 -2.96 15.19
N ALA A 293 -22.85 -1.78 15.72
CA ALA A 293 -23.49 -1.29 16.94
C ALA A 293 -24.99 -1.06 16.67
N HIS A 294 -25.85 -1.61 17.52
CA HIS A 294 -27.30 -1.42 17.41
C HIS A 294 -27.83 -0.35 18.37
N ASP A 295 -28.89 0.30 17.88
CA ASP A 295 -29.86 1.19 18.56
C ASP A 295 -29.55 2.70 18.56
N THR A 296 -29.48 3.28 17.35
CA THR A 296 -29.75 4.71 17.14
C THR A 296 -30.75 4.90 16.00
N THR A 297 -31.45 6.04 15.96
CA THR A 297 -32.48 6.33 14.94
C THR A 297 -31.93 7.07 13.71
N SER A 298 -30.66 7.49 13.74
CA SER A 298 -29.99 8.25 12.69
C SER A 298 -28.94 7.40 11.98
N SER A 299 -29.00 7.34 10.65
CA SER A 299 -28.00 6.63 9.84
C SER A 299 -26.58 7.17 10.02
N ALA A 300 -26.42 8.47 10.27
CA ALA A 300 -25.11 9.09 10.52
C ALA A 300 -24.49 8.59 11.82
N GLU A 301 -25.31 8.51 12.88
CA GLU A 301 -24.86 8.04 14.19
C GLU A 301 -24.58 6.54 14.15
N GLN A 302 -25.44 5.73 13.52
CA GLN A 302 -25.20 4.31 13.27
C GLN A 302 -23.89 4.08 12.53
N LEU A 303 -23.66 4.80 11.43
CA LEU A 303 -22.43 4.70 10.65
C LEU A 303 -21.20 5.01 11.49
N SER A 304 -21.22 6.12 12.25
CA SER A 304 -20.11 6.51 13.12
C SER A 304 -19.77 5.45 14.18
N THR A 305 -20.78 4.76 14.72
CA THR A 305 -20.60 3.67 15.70
C THR A 305 -20.20 2.34 15.05
N SER A 306 -20.63 2.10 13.80
CA SER A 306 -20.35 0.85 13.08
C SER A 306 -18.89 0.73 12.66
N VAL A 307 -18.24 1.86 12.38
CA VAL A 307 -16.81 1.91 12.06
C VAL A 307 -15.99 2.00 13.37
N ASP A 308 -16.26 1.13 14.35
CA ASP A 308 -15.42 1.06 15.56
C ASP A 308 -14.10 0.36 15.24
N ARG A 309 -13.06 1.20 15.12
CA ARG A 309 -11.71 0.78 14.74
C ARG A 309 -11.07 -0.15 15.76
N LYS A 310 -11.54 -0.19 17.02
CA LYS A 310 -11.04 -1.17 17.98
C LYS A 310 -11.31 -2.58 17.51
N ALA A 311 -12.45 -2.86 16.87
CA ALA A 311 -12.75 -4.16 16.32
C ALA A 311 -11.84 -4.50 15.12
N ALA A 312 -11.70 -3.57 14.17
CA ALA A 312 -10.82 -3.76 13.00
C ALA A 312 -9.34 -3.95 13.41
N ALA A 313 -8.86 -3.17 14.39
CA ALA A 313 -7.52 -3.31 14.94
C ALA A 313 -7.36 -4.62 15.73
N HIS A 314 -8.34 -5.06 16.54
CA HIS A 314 -8.29 -6.35 17.25
C HIS A 314 -8.31 -7.56 16.29
N ALA A 315 -9.06 -7.48 15.19
CA ALA A 315 -9.08 -8.52 14.16
C ALA A 315 -7.69 -8.71 13.50
N VAL A 316 -6.93 -7.63 13.33
CA VAL A 316 -5.57 -7.65 12.75
C VAL A 316 -4.49 -7.95 13.79
N LEU A 317 -4.62 -7.42 15.01
CA LEU A 317 -3.57 -7.45 16.04
C LEU A 317 -3.62 -8.70 16.94
N SER A 318 -4.78 -9.34 17.12
CA SER A 318 -4.90 -10.44 18.10
C SER A 318 -4.01 -11.67 17.81
N PRO A 319 -3.78 -12.11 16.56
CA PRO A 319 -2.87 -13.22 16.28
C PRO A 319 -1.40 -12.78 16.43
N ILE A 320 -1.09 -11.55 16.01
CA ILE A 320 0.26 -11.00 15.96
C ILE A 320 0.78 -10.66 17.35
N GLN A 321 -0.02 -10.05 18.22
CA GLN A 321 0.39 -9.70 19.58
C GLN A 321 0.64 -10.95 20.45
N ALA A 322 -0.16 -12.01 20.27
CA ALA A 322 0.06 -13.28 20.95
C ALA A 322 1.42 -13.91 20.58
N ILE A 323 1.80 -13.81 19.30
CA ILE A 323 3.05 -14.36 18.76
C ILE A 323 4.25 -13.44 19.10
N MET A 324 4.13 -12.13 18.93
CA MET A 324 5.22 -11.17 19.15
C MET A 324 5.63 -11.04 20.63
N SER A 325 4.72 -11.30 21.57
CA SER A 325 5.01 -11.27 23.01
C SER A 325 5.99 -12.36 23.49
N THR A 326 6.29 -13.35 22.65
CA THR A 326 7.19 -14.47 22.95
C THR A 326 8.63 -14.30 22.42
N PHE A 327 8.95 -13.26 21.66
CA PHE A 327 10.26 -13.09 21.00
C PHE A 327 11.07 -11.92 21.56
N ASN A 328 12.40 -12.02 21.58
CA ASN A 328 13.27 -10.85 21.74
C ASN A 328 13.53 -10.18 20.38
N THR A 329 14.10 -8.97 20.39
CA THR A 329 14.34 -8.16 19.18
C THR A 329 15.23 -8.84 18.13
N TRP A 330 16.12 -9.75 18.54
CA TRP A 330 16.97 -10.50 17.62
C TRP A 330 16.23 -11.67 16.96
N ASP A 331 15.38 -12.35 17.72
CA ASP A 331 14.55 -13.44 17.19
C ASP A 331 13.51 -12.93 16.19
N ILE A 332 12.97 -11.72 16.43
CA ILE A 332 12.10 -11.01 15.47
C ILE A 332 12.85 -10.72 14.17
N GLY A 333 14.09 -10.23 14.25
CA GLY A 333 14.90 -9.95 13.05
C GLY A 333 15.18 -11.20 12.21
N ILE A 334 15.48 -12.33 12.86
CA ILE A 334 15.73 -13.60 12.16
C ILE A 334 14.44 -14.19 11.59
N LEU A 335 13.32 -14.08 12.31
CA LEU A 335 12.01 -14.50 11.82
C LEU A 335 11.59 -13.69 10.59
N LEU A 336 11.77 -12.36 10.61
CA LEU A 336 11.46 -11.49 9.49
C LEU A 336 12.32 -11.81 8.27
N VAL A 337 13.64 -11.96 8.42
CA VAL A 337 14.53 -12.34 7.32
C VAL A 337 14.19 -13.75 6.80
N SER A 338 13.85 -14.68 7.69
CA SER A 338 13.46 -16.03 7.30
C SER A 338 12.13 -16.04 6.55
N LEU A 339 11.12 -15.28 7.00
CA LEU A 339 9.84 -15.10 6.31
C LEU A 339 10.02 -14.38 4.97
N LEU A 340 10.92 -13.40 4.88
CA LEU A 340 11.26 -12.72 3.63
C LEU A 340 11.89 -13.69 2.60
N LEU A 341 12.75 -14.59 3.07
CA LEU A 341 13.38 -15.62 2.23
C LEU A 341 12.41 -16.76 1.88
N LEU A 342 11.56 -17.16 2.82
CA LEU A 342 10.51 -18.19 2.66
C LEU A 342 9.38 -17.71 1.74
N ARG A 343 9.08 -16.41 1.73
CA ARG A 343 8.08 -15.77 0.86
C ARG A 343 8.71 -15.24 -0.43
N SER A 344 9.71 -15.92 -0.98
CA SER A 344 10.12 -15.77 -2.40
C SER A 344 9.09 -16.38 -3.36
N GLU A 345 8.00 -16.94 -2.83
CA GLU A 345 6.83 -17.45 -3.54
C GLU A 345 6.18 -16.48 -4.56
N PRO A 346 6.10 -15.14 -4.34
CA PRO A 346 5.61 -14.17 -5.32
C PRO A 346 6.48 -14.08 -6.59
N ILE A 347 7.71 -14.61 -6.58
CA ILE A 347 8.54 -14.76 -7.80
C ILE A 347 7.96 -15.86 -8.72
N PHE A 348 7.09 -16.72 -8.20
CA PHE A 348 6.58 -17.92 -8.86
C PHE A 348 5.04 -18.01 -8.94
N HIS A 349 4.32 -17.12 -8.26
CA HIS A 349 2.86 -17.07 -8.23
C HIS A 349 2.37 -15.63 -8.42
N ARG A 350 1.39 -15.44 -9.31
CA ARG A 350 0.71 -14.14 -9.52
C ARG A 350 -0.74 -14.15 -9.05
N CYS A 351 -1.08 -14.88 -7.97
CA CYS A 351 -2.45 -14.94 -7.45
C CYS A 351 -2.46 -14.80 -5.92
N ARG A 352 -3.43 -14.04 -5.39
CA ARG A 352 -3.74 -13.94 -3.95
C ARG A 352 -4.76 -15.00 -3.53
N GLU A 353 -4.91 -15.23 -2.22
CA GLU A 353 -5.73 -16.29 -1.60
C GLU A 353 -7.22 -16.29 -1.98
N GLU A 354 -7.73 -15.24 -2.64
CA GLU A 354 -9.16 -15.03 -2.91
C GLU A 354 -9.59 -15.37 -4.35
N GLU A 355 -8.68 -15.72 -5.26
CA GLU A 355 -9.02 -16.03 -6.66
C GLU A 355 -9.39 -17.51 -6.91
N VAL A 356 -10.59 -17.74 -7.45
CA VAL A 356 -11.06 -19.07 -7.88
C VAL A 356 -10.65 -19.33 -9.33
N ASN A 357 -9.87 -20.41 -9.57
CA ASN A 357 -9.35 -20.90 -10.88
C ASN A 357 -8.05 -20.27 -11.43
N CYS A 358 -7.07 -19.98 -10.57
CA CYS A 358 -5.75 -19.47 -10.99
C CYS A 358 -4.90 -20.48 -11.79
N GLN A 359 -4.16 -20.00 -12.81
CA GLN A 359 -3.10 -20.74 -13.52
C GLN A 359 -1.70 -20.19 -13.21
N GLN A 360 -0.72 -21.10 -13.09
CA GLN A 360 0.68 -20.82 -12.70
C GLN A 360 1.59 -20.64 -13.91
N TYR A 361 2.48 -19.64 -13.91
CA TYR A 361 3.70 -19.68 -14.75
C TYR A 361 4.92 -19.05 -14.07
N LEU A 362 6.05 -19.76 -14.22
CA LEU A 362 7.37 -19.49 -13.68
C LEU A 362 8.20 -18.63 -14.67
N PRO A 363 8.98 -17.62 -14.25
CA PRO A 363 9.89 -16.91 -15.15
C PRO A 363 11.21 -17.71 -15.28
N LEU A 364 11.26 -18.63 -16.24
CA LEU A 364 12.45 -19.47 -16.50
C LEU A 364 13.30 -18.94 -17.67
N GLU A 365 13.30 -17.64 -17.98
CA GLU A 365 14.07 -17.11 -19.12
C GLU A 365 15.52 -16.71 -18.78
N LEU A 366 15.82 -16.30 -17.54
CA LEU A 366 17.18 -15.87 -17.15
C LEU A 366 18.10 -17.06 -16.79
N VAL A 367 17.53 -18.22 -16.44
CA VAL A 367 18.27 -19.42 -16.01
C VAL A 367 18.48 -20.41 -17.16
N THR A 368 17.60 -20.42 -18.16
CA THR A 368 17.73 -21.25 -19.37
C THR A 368 18.78 -20.75 -20.36
N SER A 369 19.29 -19.53 -20.18
CA SER A 369 20.37 -18.98 -21.00
C SER A 369 21.77 -19.50 -20.61
N LEU A 370 21.88 -20.28 -19.53
CA LEU A 370 23.12 -20.88 -19.05
C LEU A 370 23.37 -22.21 -19.78
N SER A 371 24.60 -22.48 -20.18
CA SER A 371 24.97 -23.78 -20.75
C SER A 371 24.77 -24.90 -19.73
N SER A 372 24.48 -26.13 -20.19
CA SER A 372 24.32 -27.30 -19.33
C SER A 372 25.52 -27.53 -18.39
N ASP A 373 26.73 -27.16 -18.84
CA ASP A 373 27.95 -27.23 -18.04
C ASP A 373 27.95 -26.22 -16.88
N ALA A 374 27.44 -25.00 -17.10
CA ALA A 374 27.32 -23.99 -16.05
C ALA A 374 26.29 -24.37 -14.99
N ILE A 375 25.20 -25.02 -15.40
CA ILE A 375 24.17 -25.56 -14.50
C ILE A 375 24.75 -26.69 -13.64
N PHE A 376 25.54 -27.59 -14.23
CA PHE A 376 26.21 -28.67 -13.51
C PHE A 376 27.20 -28.17 -12.44
N TRP A 377 28.07 -27.21 -12.78
CA TRP A 377 29.06 -26.70 -11.82
C TRP A 377 28.43 -25.88 -10.70
N ARG A 378 27.34 -25.14 -10.98
CA ARG A 378 26.56 -24.45 -9.94
C ARG A 378 25.93 -25.43 -8.95
N PHE A 379 25.36 -26.53 -9.45
CA PHE A 379 24.83 -27.60 -8.61
C PHE A 379 25.91 -28.18 -7.67
N VAL A 380 27.09 -28.51 -8.21
CA VAL A 380 28.21 -29.07 -7.44
C VAL A 380 28.66 -28.09 -6.34
N LEU A 381 28.80 -26.80 -6.66
CA LEU A 381 29.25 -25.79 -5.71
C LEU A 381 28.22 -25.53 -4.60
N ALA A 382 26.95 -25.36 -4.94
CA ALA A 382 25.88 -25.18 -3.96
C ALA A 382 25.76 -26.39 -3.01
N THR A 383 25.92 -27.60 -3.57
CA THR A 383 25.91 -28.84 -2.80
C THR A 383 27.07 -28.90 -1.80
N ALA A 384 28.29 -28.57 -2.26
CA ALA A 384 29.48 -28.56 -1.43
C ALA A 384 29.41 -27.52 -0.29
N VAL A 385 28.93 -26.31 -0.57
CA VAL A 385 28.78 -25.23 0.43
C VAL A 385 27.76 -25.61 1.50
N MET A 386 26.61 -26.18 1.12
CA MET A 386 25.58 -26.61 2.06
C MET A 386 26.01 -27.80 2.92
N TYR A 387 26.76 -28.74 2.35
CA TYR A 387 27.34 -29.86 3.11
C TYR A 387 28.42 -29.37 4.10
N ALA A 388 29.27 -28.42 3.68
CA ALA A 388 30.25 -27.79 4.54
C ALA A 388 29.60 -27.03 5.71
N LEU A 389 28.54 -26.26 5.44
CA LEU A 389 27.76 -25.56 6.46
C LEU A 389 27.19 -26.54 7.50
N ASN A 390 26.57 -27.63 7.05
CA ASN A 390 26.04 -28.67 7.94
C ASN A 390 27.11 -29.40 8.74
N TYR A 391 28.25 -29.69 8.13
CA TYR A 391 29.37 -30.34 8.79
C TYR A 391 29.97 -29.44 9.87
N VAL A 392 30.20 -28.16 9.58
CA VAL A 392 30.73 -27.17 10.52
C VAL A 392 29.77 -26.98 11.69
N VAL A 393 28.48 -26.77 11.43
CA VAL A 393 27.48 -26.56 12.49
C VAL A 393 27.25 -27.82 13.33
N GLY A 394 27.34 -29.01 12.74
CA GLY A 394 27.08 -30.28 13.43
C GLY A 394 28.27 -30.91 14.16
N ARG A 395 29.51 -30.51 13.87
CA ARG A 395 30.72 -31.11 14.46
C ARG A 395 31.63 -30.14 15.19
N ILE A 396 31.64 -28.85 14.82
CA ILE A 396 32.61 -27.87 15.32
C ILE A 396 32.01 -27.00 16.41
N LEU A 397 30.68 -26.77 16.41
CA LEU A 397 30.01 -25.95 17.40
C LEU A 397 29.47 -26.79 18.58
N PRO A 398 29.55 -26.28 19.83
CA PRO A 398 29.15 -27.00 21.05
C PRO A 398 27.62 -27.18 21.18
N ASP A 399 27.15 -28.17 21.93
CA ASP A 399 25.72 -28.55 22.00
C ASP A 399 24.77 -27.46 22.55
N ASN A 400 25.28 -26.46 23.28
CA ASN A 400 24.51 -25.30 23.75
C ASN A 400 24.47 -24.17 22.70
N LEU A 401 23.93 -24.48 21.53
CA LEU A 401 23.74 -23.49 20.47
C LEU A 401 22.49 -22.62 20.72
N PRO A 402 22.55 -21.30 20.46
CA PRO A 402 21.37 -20.44 20.42
C PRO A 402 20.29 -21.01 19.49
N GLY A 403 19.01 -20.80 19.83
CA GLY A 403 17.87 -21.31 19.07
C GLY A 403 17.92 -20.95 17.57
N SER A 404 18.42 -19.77 17.24
CA SER A 404 18.64 -19.29 15.87
C SER A 404 19.58 -20.17 15.04
N VAL A 405 20.65 -20.70 15.64
CA VAL A 405 21.62 -21.57 14.95
C VAL A 405 21.05 -22.98 14.76
N ARG A 406 20.23 -23.44 15.70
CA ARG A 406 19.48 -24.69 15.57
C ARG A 406 18.44 -24.63 14.44
N ILE A 407 17.74 -23.49 14.32
CA ILE A 407 16.79 -23.22 13.23
C ILE A 407 17.51 -23.17 11.88
N ALA A 408 18.62 -22.41 11.77
CA ALA A 408 19.41 -22.34 10.54
C ALA A 408 19.91 -23.73 10.07
N ARG A 409 20.31 -24.59 11.01
CA ARG A 409 20.67 -25.99 10.71
C ARG A 409 19.48 -26.80 10.19
N SER A 410 18.33 -26.74 10.87
CA SER A 410 17.13 -27.49 10.50
C SER A 410 16.61 -27.12 9.10
N LEU A 411 16.74 -25.84 8.72
CA LEU A 411 16.32 -25.32 7.40
C LEU A 411 17.28 -25.66 6.26
N SER A 412 18.53 -26.03 6.57
CA SER A 412 19.55 -26.27 5.55
C SER A 412 19.35 -27.57 4.73
N TRP A 413 18.84 -28.65 5.34
CA TRP A 413 18.58 -29.92 4.65
C TRP A 413 17.40 -29.86 3.67
N PRO A 414 16.25 -29.27 4.05
CA PRO A 414 15.13 -29.08 3.12
C PRO A 414 15.51 -28.16 1.95
N THR A 415 16.26 -27.08 2.21
CA THR A 415 16.80 -26.18 1.17
C THR A 415 17.69 -26.93 0.18
N HIS A 416 18.53 -27.84 0.68
CA HIS A 416 19.41 -28.67 -0.15
C HIS A 416 18.62 -29.66 -1.04
N ALA A 417 17.58 -30.29 -0.50
CA ALA A 417 16.71 -31.20 -1.24
C ALA A 417 15.97 -30.45 -2.38
N PHE A 418 15.50 -29.24 -2.11
CA PHE A 418 14.83 -28.39 -3.10
C PHE A 418 15.78 -27.97 -4.23
N ILE A 419 16.97 -27.44 -3.90
CA ILE A 419 17.99 -27.04 -4.89
C ILE A 419 18.39 -28.24 -5.77
N THR A 420 18.56 -29.41 -5.17
CA THR A 420 18.93 -30.65 -5.88
C THR A 420 17.86 -31.07 -6.87
N LEU A 421 16.59 -31.01 -6.46
CA LEU A 421 15.47 -31.34 -7.32
C LEU A 421 15.39 -30.37 -8.51
N CYS A 422 15.48 -29.06 -8.28
CA CYS A 422 15.45 -28.05 -9.35
C CYS A 422 16.53 -28.31 -10.43
N HIS A 423 17.74 -28.68 -10.03
CA HIS A 423 18.82 -28.97 -10.97
C HIS A 423 18.62 -30.32 -11.70
N LEU A 424 18.10 -31.34 -11.02
CA LEU A 424 17.78 -32.64 -11.64
C LEU A 424 16.67 -32.51 -12.72
N VAL A 425 15.68 -31.66 -12.50
CA VAL A 425 14.62 -31.40 -13.50
C VAL A 425 15.18 -30.74 -14.77
N GLN A 426 16.18 -29.87 -14.63
CA GLN A 426 16.80 -29.17 -15.76
C GLN A 426 17.78 -30.04 -16.57
N LEU A 427 18.35 -31.09 -15.97
CA LEU A 427 19.29 -31.99 -16.63
C LEU A 427 18.61 -33.17 -17.36
N ALA A 428 17.32 -33.43 -17.11
CA ALA A 428 16.57 -34.50 -17.75
C ALA A 428 15.91 -34.03 -19.07
N PRO A 429 16.02 -34.77 -20.19
CA PRO A 429 15.36 -34.40 -21.44
C PRO A 429 13.84 -34.47 -21.28
N GLN A 430 13.16 -33.33 -21.45
CA GLN A 430 11.74 -33.19 -21.12
C GLN A 430 10.83 -33.40 -22.35
N THR A 431 9.80 -34.24 -22.19
CA THR A 431 8.58 -34.17 -23.00
C THR A 431 7.55 -33.31 -22.25
N GLU A 432 6.61 -32.64 -22.94
CA GLU A 432 5.61 -31.74 -22.31
C GLU A 432 4.87 -32.38 -21.12
N VAL A 433 4.53 -33.66 -21.22
CA VAL A 433 3.82 -34.40 -20.17
C VAL A 433 4.72 -34.68 -18.96
N LEU A 434 5.99 -34.98 -19.20
CA LEU A 434 6.97 -35.21 -18.14
C LEU A 434 7.26 -33.90 -17.40
N GLN A 435 7.37 -32.78 -18.11
CA GLN A 435 7.58 -31.46 -17.54
C GLN A 435 6.48 -31.07 -16.54
N LYS A 436 5.21 -31.25 -16.90
CA LYS A 436 4.06 -30.92 -16.03
C LYS A 436 3.99 -31.79 -14.78
N ARG A 437 4.29 -33.09 -14.90
CA ARG A 437 4.35 -34.01 -13.74
C ARG A 437 5.52 -33.72 -12.82
N THR A 438 6.66 -33.37 -13.39
CA THR A 438 7.87 -33.06 -12.62
C THR A 438 7.76 -31.71 -11.92
N GLN A 439 7.04 -30.75 -12.52
CA GLN A 439 6.65 -29.49 -11.86
C GLN A 439 5.70 -29.72 -10.67
N MET A 440 4.63 -30.51 -10.84
CA MET A 440 3.73 -30.84 -9.72
C MET A 440 4.45 -31.58 -8.60
N LEU A 441 5.35 -32.52 -8.94
CA LEU A 441 6.17 -33.22 -7.96
C LEU A 441 7.15 -32.27 -7.26
N GLY A 442 7.72 -31.31 -7.98
CA GLY A 442 8.56 -30.25 -7.45
C GLY A 442 7.84 -29.36 -6.45
N ILE A 443 6.61 -28.94 -6.78
CA ILE A 443 5.75 -28.15 -5.89
C ILE A 443 5.38 -28.96 -4.65
N ALA A 444 4.98 -30.23 -4.80
CA ALA A 444 4.63 -31.10 -3.67
C ALA A 444 5.84 -31.34 -2.74
N LEU A 445 7.05 -31.50 -3.29
CA LEU A 445 8.28 -31.63 -2.52
C LEU A 445 8.68 -30.32 -1.84
N ALA A 446 8.49 -29.17 -2.50
CA ALA A 446 8.71 -27.85 -1.90
C ALA A 446 7.76 -27.64 -0.73
N LEU A 447 6.47 -27.89 -0.90
CA LEU A 447 5.46 -27.82 0.16
C LEU A 447 5.75 -28.81 1.30
N GLY A 448 6.24 -30.01 0.99
CA GLY A 448 6.71 -30.97 2.00
C GLY A 448 7.93 -30.46 2.78
N VAL A 449 8.89 -29.85 2.08
CA VAL A 449 10.06 -29.19 2.65
C VAL A 449 9.64 -28.01 3.55
N TYR A 450 8.69 -27.19 3.12
CA TYR A 450 8.12 -26.11 3.91
C TYR A 450 7.39 -26.64 5.15
N GLY A 451 6.55 -27.64 5.00
CA GLY A 451 5.83 -28.26 6.13
C GLY A 451 6.78 -28.87 7.16
N ILE A 452 7.81 -29.61 6.72
CA ILE A 452 8.82 -30.19 7.62
C ILE A 452 9.67 -29.10 8.28
N SER A 453 9.98 -28.02 7.55
CA SER A 453 10.72 -26.86 8.07
C SER A 453 9.93 -26.13 9.15
N VAL A 454 8.63 -25.89 8.92
CA VAL A 454 7.71 -25.28 9.89
C VAL A 454 7.55 -26.19 11.11
N VAL A 455 7.37 -27.50 10.93
CA VAL A 455 7.29 -28.47 12.03
C VAL A 455 8.60 -28.54 12.82
N ALA A 456 9.76 -28.45 12.17
CA ALA A 456 11.07 -28.42 12.83
C ALA A 456 11.29 -27.11 13.60
N ILE A 457 10.84 -25.98 13.07
CA ILE A 457 10.81 -24.68 13.78
C ILE A 457 9.89 -24.80 15.00
N LEU A 458 8.67 -25.34 14.84
CA LEU A 458 7.71 -25.58 15.92
C LEU A 458 8.24 -26.54 17.00
N MET A 459 8.96 -27.60 16.61
CA MET A 459 9.62 -28.49 17.58
C MET A 459 10.77 -27.80 18.30
N CYS A 460 11.50 -26.90 17.65
CA CYS A 460 12.49 -26.05 18.31
C CYS A 460 11.84 -25.01 19.24
N ILE A 461 10.61 -24.55 18.93
CA ILE A 461 9.77 -23.67 19.77
C ILE A 461 9.25 -24.41 21.02
N CYS A 462 8.83 -25.68 20.87
CA CYS A 462 8.23 -26.47 21.96
C CYS A 462 9.25 -27.15 22.88
N ALA A 463 10.48 -27.38 22.41
CA ALA A 463 11.56 -27.92 23.23
C ALA A 463 12.13 -26.82 24.14
N LYS A 464 11.52 -26.62 25.32
CA LYS A 464 12.13 -25.85 26.40
C LYS A 464 13.44 -26.51 26.83
N GLU A 465 14.53 -25.79 26.66
CA GLU A 465 15.56 -25.54 27.68
C GLU A 465 16.40 -24.33 27.28
#